data_AF-A0A5K7X931-F1
#
_entry.id   AF-A0A5K7X931-F1
#
_cell.length_a   1.000
_cell.length_b   1.000
_cell.length_c   1.000
_cell.angle_alpha   90.00
_cell.angle_beta   90.00
_cell.angle_gamma   90.00
#
_symmetry.space_group_name_H-M   'P 1'
#
loop_
_entity.id
_entity.type
_entity.pdbx_description
1 polymer ?
#
loop_
_entity_poly.entity_id
_entity_poly.type
_entity_poly.pdbx_seq_one_letter_code
_entity_poly.pdbx_strand_id
1 'polypeptide(L)'
;MNGFGSNVAGSGDAVMTRISGSVYPAGAGLYGNGVITLTDSTIESGLTSLEFQGIINNFDAAPFGLALSYNGGSQSLIPSLLTFTSTGTVADYYHYSWDLANIAEAIDSYAITLTLGFTQSLAFQVDQVAVPEPTTLALGAVGLCGLIVRHRRRS
;
A
#
# COMPACT_ATOMS: atom_id res chain seq x y z
N MET A 1 -7.55 -5.06 -20.62
CA MET A 1 -6.28 -5.74 -20.37
C MET A 1 -5.92 -5.42 -18.93
N ASN A 2 -5.94 -6.42 -18.06
CA ASN A 2 -5.63 -6.26 -16.64
C ASN A 2 -4.11 -6.33 -16.51
N GLY A 3 -3.50 -5.29 -15.92
CA GLY A 3 -2.11 -5.35 -15.54
C GLY A 3 -2.00 -6.05 -14.19
N PHE A 4 -0.96 -6.86 -14.01
CA PHE A 4 -0.72 -7.52 -12.72
C PHE A 4 0.10 -6.58 -11.83
N GLY A 5 -0.43 -6.23 -10.65
CA GLY A 5 0.39 -5.81 -9.53
C GLY A 5 0.85 -7.08 -8.81
N SER A 6 2.14 -7.23 -8.53
CA SER A 6 2.64 -8.41 -7.83
C SER A 6 3.74 -7.93 -6.89
N ASN A 7 3.51 -8.02 -5.57
CA ASN A 7 4.56 -7.76 -4.58
C ASN A 7 5.45 -9.00 -4.36
N VAL A 8 4.99 -10.20 -4.74
CA VAL A 8 5.71 -11.48 -4.58
C VAL A 8 5.44 -12.39 -5.78
N ALA A 9 6.46 -13.13 -6.25
CA ALA A 9 6.34 -14.09 -7.35
C ALA A 9 5.23 -15.13 -7.07
N GLY A 10 4.22 -15.17 -7.93
CA GLY A 10 3.08 -16.09 -7.81
C GLY A 10 1.86 -15.54 -7.05
N SER A 11 1.90 -14.29 -6.54
CA SER A 11 0.76 -13.69 -5.84
C SER A 11 -0.45 -13.50 -6.76
N GLY A 12 -0.33 -12.78 -7.88
CA GLY A 12 -1.49 -12.59 -8.80
C GLY A 12 -2.72 -11.91 -8.17
N ASP A 13 -2.63 -11.48 -6.91
CA ASP A 13 -3.75 -11.06 -6.08
C ASP A 13 -4.10 -9.57 -6.26
N ALA A 14 -3.15 -8.75 -6.71
CA ALA A 14 -3.40 -7.34 -7.00
C ALA A 14 -3.78 -7.12 -8.47
N VAL A 15 -5.01 -6.63 -8.67
CA VAL A 15 -5.57 -6.36 -10.00
C VAL A 15 -5.45 -4.87 -10.31
N MET A 16 -4.73 -4.55 -11.38
CA MET A 16 -4.70 -3.19 -11.94
C MET A 16 -5.75 -3.04 -13.05
N THR A 17 -6.73 -2.16 -12.82
CA THR A 17 -7.85 -1.92 -13.73
C THR A 17 -7.88 -0.46 -14.19
N ARG A 18 -7.99 -0.22 -15.50
CA ARG A 18 -8.25 1.11 -16.04
C ARG A 18 -9.74 1.45 -15.88
N ILE A 19 -10.04 2.50 -15.15
CA ILE A 19 -11.41 2.99 -14.92
C ILE A 19 -11.84 3.97 -16.02
N SER A 20 -10.94 4.88 -16.40
CA SER A 20 -11.24 5.90 -17.42
C SER A 20 -9.97 6.45 -18.09
N GLY A 21 -10.15 7.21 -19.16
CA GLY A 21 -9.08 7.85 -19.91
C GLY A 21 -8.46 6.95 -20.98
N SER A 22 -7.36 7.44 -21.55
CA SER A 22 -6.67 6.83 -22.68
C SER A 22 -5.39 6.11 -22.29
N VAL A 23 -5.05 5.98 -21.01
CA VAL A 23 -3.83 5.27 -20.57
C VAL A 23 -3.78 3.84 -21.12
N TYR A 24 -2.64 3.45 -21.70
CA TYR A 24 -2.43 2.14 -22.32
C TYR A 24 -1.06 1.56 -21.97
N PRO A 25 -0.89 0.22 -22.01
CA PRO A 25 0.42 -0.41 -21.87
C PRO A 25 1.34 -0.01 -23.05
N ALA A 26 2.52 0.53 -22.75
CA ALA A 26 3.57 0.80 -23.71
C ALA A 26 4.77 -0.14 -23.45
N GLY A 27 5.74 -0.17 -24.37
CA GLY A 27 6.90 -1.09 -24.27
C GLY A 27 7.69 -1.01 -22.95
N ALA A 28 7.57 0.09 -22.21
CA ALA A 28 8.00 0.22 -20.82
C ALA A 28 6.91 0.96 -20.02
N GLY A 29 6.09 0.20 -19.31
CA GLY A 29 5.09 0.74 -18.37
C GLY A 29 3.78 1.20 -19.02
N LEU A 30 3.11 2.14 -18.36
CA LEU A 30 1.87 2.76 -18.83
C LEU A 30 2.16 4.13 -19.43
N TYR A 31 1.45 4.50 -20.49
CA TYR A 31 1.60 5.80 -21.14
C TYR A 31 0.24 6.46 -21.39
N GLY A 32 0.17 7.76 -21.15
CA GLY A 32 -1.01 8.59 -21.39
C GLY A 32 -1.59 9.14 -20.09
N ASN A 33 -2.88 9.44 -20.12
CA ASN A 33 -3.64 10.03 -19.03
C ASN A 33 -4.88 9.18 -18.71
N GLY A 34 -5.29 9.16 -17.45
CA GLY A 34 -6.48 8.41 -17.04
C GLY A 34 -6.54 8.08 -15.56
N VAL A 35 -7.55 7.30 -15.19
CA VAL A 35 -7.73 6.82 -13.83
C VAL A 35 -7.57 5.32 -13.81
N ILE A 36 -6.71 4.84 -12.91
CA ILE A 36 -6.40 3.43 -12.72
C ILE A 36 -6.63 3.09 -11.25
N THR A 37 -7.15 1.91 -10.99
CA THR A 37 -7.26 1.36 -9.64
C THR A 37 -6.40 0.12 -9.50
N LEU A 38 -5.65 0.04 -8.41
CA LEU A 38 -5.01 -1.18 -7.92
C LEU A 38 -5.82 -1.68 -6.74
N THR A 39 -6.38 -2.88 -6.85
CA THR A 39 -7.17 -3.51 -5.78
C THR A 39 -6.48 -4.76 -5.28
N ASP A 40 -6.49 -4.96 -3.97
CA ASP A 40 -5.89 -6.12 -3.30
C ASP A 40 -6.75 -6.52 -2.08
N SER A 41 -6.85 -7.82 -1.85
CA SER A 41 -7.59 -8.43 -0.74
C SER A 41 -6.73 -9.37 0.10
N THR A 42 -5.41 -9.38 -0.12
CA THR A 42 -4.44 -10.14 0.67
C THR A 42 -3.80 -9.24 1.72
N ILE A 43 -4.51 -9.04 2.83
CA ILE A 43 -4.09 -8.07 3.85
C ILE A 43 -3.28 -8.74 4.97
N GLU A 44 -2.13 -8.15 5.31
CA GLU A 44 -1.28 -8.56 6.43
C GLU A 44 -1.98 -8.27 7.77
N SER A 45 -1.94 -9.23 8.71
CA SER A 45 -2.57 -9.02 10.02
C SER A 45 -1.85 -7.92 10.80
N GLY A 46 -2.61 -7.01 11.42
CA GLY A 46 -2.05 -5.87 12.15
C GLY A 46 -1.49 -4.78 11.24
N LEU A 47 -2.04 -4.64 10.02
CA LEU A 47 -1.71 -3.55 9.09
C LEU A 47 -1.83 -2.18 9.78
N THR A 48 -0.74 -1.42 9.77
CA THR A 48 -0.66 -0.06 10.34
C THR A 48 -0.33 1.01 9.32
N SER A 49 0.28 0.64 8.19
CA SER A 49 0.57 1.57 7.11
C SER A 49 0.61 0.84 5.77
N LEU A 50 0.23 1.56 4.71
CA LEU A 50 0.47 1.18 3.33
C LEU A 50 1.45 2.16 2.71
N GLU A 51 2.41 1.64 1.96
CA GLU A 51 3.39 2.45 1.24
C GLU A 51 3.24 2.22 -0.26
N PHE A 52 3.20 3.31 -1.03
CA PHE A 52 3.19 3.28 -2.48
C PHE A 52 4.49 3.86 -3.01
N GLN A 53 5.14 3.13 -3.90
CA GLN A 53 6.35 3.54 -4.59
C GLN A 53 6.09 3.50 -6.09
N GLY A 54 6.48 4.56 -6.79
CA GLY A 54 6.25 4.68 -8.22
C GLY A 54 7.40 5.37 -8.93
N ILE A 55 7.79 4.82 -10.07
CA ILE A 55 8.65 5.51 -11.04
C ILE A 55 7.73 6.12 -12.09
N ILE A 56 7.48 7.42 -12.00
CA ILE A 56 6.46 8.11 -12.79
C ILE A 56 7.06 9.37 -13.41
N ASN A 57 7.07 9.40 -14.74
CA ASN A 57 7.40 10.60 -15.49
C ASN A 57 6.14 11.38 -15.70
N ASN A 58 6.08 12.56 -15.10
CA ASN A 58 5.01 13.48 -15.36
C ASN A 58 5.43 14.46 -16.47
N PHE A 59 4.75 14.38 -17.61
CA PHE A 59 5.00 15.30 -18.72
C PHE A 59 4.11 16.55 -18.64
N ASP A 60 3.11 16.54 -17.76
CA ASP A 60 2.29 17.70 -17.44
C ASP A 60 2.81 18.43 -16.19
N ALA A 61 2.47 19.72 -16.07
CA ALA A 61 2.76 20.51 -14.88
C ALA A 61 1.91 20.10 -13.65
N ALA A 62 0.83 19.35 -13.85
CA ALA A 62 -0.07 18.92 -12.77
C ALA A 62 0.37 17.54 -12.23
N PRO A 63 0.67 17.39 -10.93
CA PRO A 63 1.08 16.12 -10.34
C PRO A 63 -0.01 15.05 -10.51
N PHE A 64 0.39 13.79 -10.58
CA PHE A 64 -0.56 12.68 -10.49
C PHE A 64 -1.18 12.63 -9.09
N GLY A 65 -2.41 12.14 -9.00
CA GLY A 65 -3.15 11.99 -7.75
C GLY A 65 -3.12 10.56 -7.23
N LEU A 66 -3.09 10.40 -5.91
CA LEU A 66 -3.21 9.13 -5.20
C LEU A 66 -4.29 9.22 -4.12
N ALA A 67 -5.15 8.22 -4.06
CA ALA A 67 -6.13 8.06 -3.00
C ALA A 67 -6.33 6.58 -2.64
N LEU A 68 -6.57 6.30 -1.36
CA LEU A 68 -6.85 4.96 -0.85
C LEU A 68 -8.30 4.89 -0.35
N SER A 69 -8.96 3.79 -0.70
CA SER A 69 -10.22 3.34 -0.09
C SER A 69 -10.02 1.91 0.42
N TYR A 70 -10.83 1.48 1.37
CA TYR A 70 -10.73 0.17 2.01
C TYR A 70 -12.11 -0.46 2.24
N ASN A 71 -12.19 -1.79 2.33
CA ASN A 71 -13.41 -2.58 2.58
C ASN A 71 -14.59 -2.24 1.64
N GLY A 72 -14.31 -1.88 0.38
CA GLY A 72 -15.32 -1.47 -0.59
C GLY A 72 -16.03 -0.15 -0.27
N GLY A 73 -15.51 0.63 0.68
CA GLY A 73 -16.05 1.92 1.08
C GLY A 73 -15.76 3.06 0.09
N SER A 74 -16.27 4.25 0.39
CA SER A 74 -16.17 5.45 -0.45
C SER A 74 -15.23 6.53 0.11
N GLN A 75 -14.50 6.22 1.18
CA GLN A 75 -13.49 7.10 1.75
C GLN A 75 -12.33 7.30 0.77
N SER A 76 -11.75 8.50 0.79
CA SER A 76 -10.64 8.89 -0.06
C SER A 76 -9.50 9.39 0.82
N LEU A 77 -8.71 8.45 1.35
CA LEU A 77 -7.56 8.77 2.17
C LEU A 77 -6.42 9.24 1.26
N ILE A 78 -5.93 10.46 1.49
CA ILE A 78 -4.83 11.05 0.73
C ILE A 78 -3.51 10.68 1.41
N PRO A 79 -2.51 10.15 0.70
CA PRO A 79 -1.24 9.78 1.33
C PRO A 79 -0.40 11.01 1.66
N SER A 80 0.56 10.80 2.57
CA SER A 80 1.67 11.72 2.78
C SER A 80 2.82 11.36 1.84
N LEU A 81 3.43 12.36 1.19
CA LEU A 81 4.66 12.18 0.43
C LEU A 81 5.83 12.00 1.40
N LEU A 82 6.51 10.85 1.34
CA LEU A 82 7.70 10.58 2.15
C LEU A 82 8.97 11.00 1.44
N THR A 83 9.12 10.62 0.17
CA THR A 83 10.32 10.92 -0.62
C THR A 83 9.94 11.21 -2.07
N PHE A 84 10.60 12.24 -2.63
CA PHE A 84 10.59 12.54 -4.05
C PHE A 84 12.03 12.72 -4.52
N THR A 85 12.40 11.98 -5.57
CA THR A 85 13.71 12.09 -6.22
C THR A 85 13.49 12.42 -7.68
N SER A 86 13.78 13.67 -8.06
CA SER A 86 13.83 14.04 -9.47
C SER A 86 15.14 13.59 -10.09
N THR A 87 15.06 12.93 -11.24
CA THR A 87 16.25 12.52 -12.01
C THR A 87 16.68 13.58 -13.02
N GLY A 88 15.90 14.66 -13.17
CA GLY A 88 16.10 15.68 -14.21
C GLY A 88 15.90 15.17 -15.65
N THR A 89 15.48 13.91 -15.79
CA THR A 89 15.24 13.24 -17.07
C THR A 89 13.96 12.39 -16.97
N VAL A 90 13.98 11.17 -17.50
CA VAL A 90 12.93 10.18 -17.28
C VAL A 90 13.35 9.25 -16.14
N ALA A 91 12.42 8.96 -15.26
CA ALA A 91 12.38 8.06 -14.10
C ALA A 91 12.33 8.77 -12.74
N ASP A 92 11.50 9.81 -12.60
CA ASP A 92 11.27 10.41 -11.29
C ASP A 92 10.65 9.40 -10.32
N TYR A 93 11.20 9.35 -9.10
CA TYR A 93 10.77 8.41 -8.07
C TYR A 93 9.92 9.10 -7.01
N TYR A 94 8.82 8.47 -6.67
CA TYR A 94 7.87 8.92 -5.66
C TYR A 94 7.61 7.82 -4.65
N HIS A 95 7.61 8.18 -3.37
CA HIS A 95 7.30 7.29 -2.25
C HIS A 95 6.29 7.97 -1.32
N TYR A 96 5.16 7.31 -1.13
CA TYR A 96 4.01 7.79 -0.38
C TYR A 96 3.63 6.79 0.72
N SER A 97 3.01 7.28 1.79
CA SER A 97 2.47 6.43 2.86
C SER A 97 1.09 6.89 3.31
N TRP A 98 0.24 5.92 3.64
CA TRP A 98 -0.97 6.10 4.42
C TRP A 98 -0.77 5.57 5.83
N ASP A 99 -1.00 6.40 6.84
CA ASP A 99 -1.12 5.96 8.23
C ASP A 99 -2.52 5.39 8.48
N LEU A 100 -2.57 4.11 8.82
CA LEU A 100 -3.78 3.33 9.07
C LEU A 100 -3.91 2.91 10.54
N ALA A 101 -2.94 3.27 11.40
CA ALA A 101 -2.87 2.81 12.78
C ALA A 101 -4.07 3.23 13.63
N ASN A 102 -4.78 4.28 13.22
CA ASN A 102 -5.96 4.82 13.92
C ASN A 102 -7.30 4.34 13.33
N ILE A 103 -7.29 3.46 12.34
CA ILE A 103 -8.51 2.87 11.79
C ILE A 103 -8.99 1.77 12.74
N ALA A 104 -10.19 1.94 13.30
CA ALA A 104 -10.73 1.05 14.33
C ALA A 104 -11.26 -0.28 13.77
N GLU A 105 -11.60 -0.31 12.49
CA GLU A 105 -12.09 -1.49 11.78
C GLU A 105 -10.94 -2.24 11.11
N ALA A 106 -11.02 -3.57 11.09
CA ALA A 106 -10.04 -4.38 10.35
C ALA A 106 -10.15 -4.09 8.85
N ILE A 107 -9.01 -3.97 8.18
CA ILE A 107 -8.94 -3.77 6.74
C ILE A 107 -8.79 -5.14 6.08
N ASP A 108 -9.81 -5.56 5.33
CA ASP A 108 -9.86 -6.86 4.64
C ASP A 108 -9.56 -6.71 3.14
N SER A 109 -9.64 -5.49 2.61
CA SER A 109 -9.29 -5.16 1.22
C SER A 109 -9.01 -3.68 1.08
N TYR A 110 -8.23 -3.32 0.07
CA TYR A 110 -8.03 -1.92 -0.31
C TYR A 110 -8.07 -1.70 -1.82
N ALA A 111 -8.34 -0.45 -2.20
CA ALA A 111 -8.22 0.04 -3.56
C ALA A 111 -7.46 1.37 -3.57
N ILE A 112 -6.32 1.40 -4.26
CA ILE A 112 -5.56 2.61 -4.54
C ILE A 112 -6.00 3.15 -5.89
N THR A 113 -6.54 4.37 -5.91
CA THR A 113 -6.87 5.11 -7.12
C THR A 113 -5.70 6.00 -7.50
N LEU A 114 -5.16 5.77 -8.69
CA LEU A 114 -4.12 6.56 -9.31
C LEU A 114 -4.74 7.41 -10.42
N THR A 115 -4.71 8.73 -10.26
CA THR A 115 -5.16 9.70 -11.26
C THR A 115 -3.95 10.23 -12.00
N LEU A 116 -3.73 9.72 -13.20
CA LEU A 116 -2.59 10.07 -14.04
C LEU A 116 -2.93 11.28 -14.92
N GLY A 117 -2.12 12.33 -14.81
CA GLY A 117 -1.95 13.33 -15.89
C GLY A 117 -1.29 12.69 -17.12
N PHE A 118 -0.87 13.47 -18.11
CA PHE A 118 -0.10 12.89 -19.22
C PHE A 118 1.26 12.41 -18.70
N THR A 119 1.38 11.10 -18.49
CA THR A 119 2.50 10.49 -17.77
C THR A 119 3.01 9.24 -18.46
N GLN A 120 4.24 8.87 -18.14
CA GLN A 120 4.77 7.52 -18.34
C GLN A 120 5.07 6.91 -16.97
N SER A 121 4.34 5.86 -16.60
CA SER A 121 4.56 5.14 -15.35
C SER A 121 5.29 3.84 -15.61
N LEU A 122 6.55 3.75 -15.17
CA LEU A 122 7.46 2.66 -15.51
C LEU A 122 7.28 1.45 -14.59
N ALA A 123 7.08 1.70 -13.30
CA ALA A 123 6.90 0.68 -12.28
C ALA A 123 6.10 1.21 -11.09
N PHE A 124 5.33 0.31 -10.46
CA PHE A 124 4.62 0.56 -9.20
C PHE A 124 4.91 -0.58 -8.22
N GLN A 125 5.02 -0.24 -6.95
CA GLN A 125 5.11 -1.18 -5.84
C GLN A 125 4.22 -0.69 -4.70
N VAL A 126 3.59 -1.63 -4.01
CA VAL A 126 2.80 -1.37 -2.81
C VAL A 126 3.30 -2.32 -1.72
N ASP A 127 3.69 -1.75 -0.58
CA ASP A 127 4.17 -2.48 0.58
C ASP A 127 3.22 -2.31 1.77
N GLN A 128 3.02 -3.40 2.51
CA GLN A 128 2.21 -3.43 3.73
C GLN A 128 3.13 -3.41 4.95
N VAL A 129 2.88 -2.49 5.88
CA VAL A 129 3.63 -2.39 7.14
C VAL A 129 2.71 -2.82 8.28
N ALA A 130 3.01 -3.97 8.88
CA ALA A 130 2.26 -4.53 9.98
C ALA A 130 3.09 -4.60 11.27
N VAL A 131 2.42 -4.38 12.40
CA VAL A 131 3.01 -4.64 13.72
C VAL A 131 2.67 -6.07 14.11
N PRO A 132 3.66 -6.92 14.46
CA PRO A 132 3.38 -8.29 14.88
C PRO A 132 2.39 -8.30 16.05
N GLU A 133 1.34 -9.11 15.92
CA GLU A 133 0.47 -9.37 17.06
C GLU A 133 1.31 -9.91 18.23
N PRO A 134 1.04 -9.47 19.47
CA PRO A 134 1.73 -10.03 20.63
C PRO A 134 1.43 -11.53 20.69
N THR A 135 2.42 -12.33 20.29
CA THR A 135 2.28 -13.78 20.23
C THR A 135 1.74 -14.32 21.56
N THR A 136 0.79 -15.26 21.51
CA THR A 136 0.18 -15.90 22.68
C THR A 136 1.22 -16.49 23.65
N LEU A 137 2.44 -16.76 23.16
CA LEU A 137 3.60 -17.18 23.96
C LEU A 137 4.09 -16.09 24.93
N ALA A 138 4.03 -14.81 24.55
CA ALA A 138 4.36 -13.69 25.42
C ALA A 138 3.36 -13.56 26.59
N LEU A 139 2.08 -13.81 26.34
CA LEU A 139 1.04 -13.89 27.39
C LEU A 139 1.23 -15.12 28.30
N GLY A 140 1.63 -16.26 27.74
CA GLY A 140 1.96 -17.48 28.50
C GLY A 140 3.18 -17.31 29.42
N ALA A 141 4.22 -16.61 28.95
CA ALA A 141 5.44 -16.34 29.72
C ALA A 141 5.18 -15.44 30.95
N VAL A 142 4.31 -14.43 30.82
CA VAL A 142 3.89 -13.58 31.96
C VAL A 142 3.06 -14.38 32.97
N GLY A 143 2.18 -15.26 32.50
CA GLY A 143 1.39 -16.16 33.36
C GLY A 143 2.26 -17.12 34.20
N LEU A 144 3.31 -17.68 33.61
CA LEU A 144 4.24 -18.58 34.33
C LEU A 144 5.08 -17.84 35.38
N CYS A 145 5.58 -16.65 35.05
CA CYS A 145 6.34 -15.82 35.98
C CYS A 145 5.49 -15.38 37.19
N GLY A 146 4.21 -15.06 36.97
CA GLY A 146 3.27 -14.73 38.05
C GLY A 146 3.03 -15.88 39.03
N LEU A 147 2.97 -17.12 38.54
CA LEU A 147 2.81 -18.32 39.38
C LEU A 147 4.07 -18.63 40.20
N ILE A 148 5.26 -18.47 39.62
CA ILE A 148 6.55 -18.69 40.32
C ILE A 148 6.74 -17.67 41.45
N VAL A 149 6.40 -16.40 41.23
CA VAL A 149 6.49 -15.35 42.25
C VAL A 149 5.49 -15.59 43.39
N ARG A 150 4.28 -16.08 43.08
CA ARG A 150 3.28 -16.39 44.12
C ARG A 150 3.68 -17.57 44.99
N HIS A 151 4.39 -18.55 44.43
CA HIS A 151 4.85 -19.72 45.19
C HIS A 151 6.00 -19.39 46.16
N ARG A 152 6.85 -18.42 45.83
CA ARG A 152 7.97 -17.97 46.70
C ARG A 152 7.57 -17.05 47.86
N ARG A 153 6.36 -16.50 47.86
CA ARG A 153 5.82 -15.69 48.97
C ARG A 153 5.04 -16.50 50.01
N ARG A 154 4.93 -17.82 49.83
CA ARG A 154 4.18 -18.74 50.72
C ARG A 154 5.05 -19.85 51.33
N SER A 155 6.37 -19.80 51.15
CA SER A 155 7.36 -20.57 51.91
C SER A 155 8.14 -19.63 52.81
#